data_AF-A0A821I2X6-F1
#
_entry.id   AF-A0A821I2X6-F1
#
_cell.length_a   1.000
_cell.length_b   1.000
_cell.length_c   1.000
_cell.angle_alpha   90.00
_cell.angle_beta   90.00
_cell.angle_gamma   90.00
#
_symmetry.space_group_name_H-M   'P 1'
#
loop_
_entity.id
_entity.type
_entity.pdbx_description
1 polymer ?
#
loop_
_entity_poly.entity_id
_entity_poly.type
_entity_poly.pdbx_seq_one_letter_code
_entity_poly.pdbx_strand_id
1 'polypeptide(L)' 'LLTCETSLLCLDWREICDRKIDCLDGSDEFNCWQLEINECADNEYRCHNGQCIPMEFFHDSSLNPDCLDRTDEPR' A
#
# COMPACT_ATOMS: atom_id res chain seq x y z
N LEU A 1 5.41 5.71 2.48
CA LEU A 1 5.94 6.95 1.88
C LEU A 1 7.42 6.72 1.60
N LEU A 2 7.76 6.56 0.32
CA LEU A 2 9.13 6.59 -0.15
C LEU A 2 9.44 8.04 -0.56
N THR A 3 10.59 8.56 -0.13
CA THR A 3 11.13 9.82 -0.60
C THR A 3 12.22 9.51 -1.61
N CYS A 4 12.10 10.02 -2.85
CA CYS A 4 13.16 9.88 -3.84
C CYS A 4 14.45 10.53 -3.31
N GLU A 5 15.61 9.91 -3.48
CA GLU A 5 16.87 10.47 -2.95
C GLU A 5 17.22 11.82 -3.59
N THR A 6 16.80 12.02 -4.84
CA THR A 6 17.07 13.23 -5.62
C THR A 6 15.91 14.21 -5.68
N SER A 7 14.73 13.85 -5.15
CA SER A 7 13.56 14.72 -5.19
C SER A 7 12.74 14.64 -3.91
N LEU A 8 12.29 15.79 -3.42
CA LEU A 8 11.33 15.88 -2.30
C LEU A 8 9.91 15.44 -2.70
N LEU A 9 9.79 14.62 -3.75
CA LEU A 9 8.53 14.06 -4.20
C LEU A 9 8.15 12.92 -3.24
N CYS A 10 6.98 13.06 -2.64
CA CYS A 10 6.34 11.98 -1.91
C CYS A 10 5.48 11.20 -2.89
N LEU A 11 5.86 9.95 -3.16
CA LEU A 11 5.07 9.04 -3.97
C LEU A 11 3.96 8.37 -3.14
N ASP A 12 2.80 8.21 -3.76
CA ASP A 12 1.74 7.32 -3.29
C ASP A 12 2.27 5.88 -3.34
N TRP A 13 1.76 5.01 -2.46
CA TRP A 13 2.19 3.61 -2.44
C TRP A 13 1.92 2.88 -3.76
N ARG A 14 0.94 3.36 -4.56
CA ARG A 14 0.62 2.85 -5.91
C ARG A 14 1.66 3.17 -6.96
N GLU A 15 2.49 4.17 -6.70
CA GLU A 15 3.55 4.65 -7.59
C GLU A 15 4.90 4.04 -7.20
N ILE A 16 4.90 3.03 -6.32
CA ILE A 16 6.10 2.30 -5.92
C ILE A 16 5.98 0.88 -6.45
N CYS A 17 6.95 0.46 -7.26
CA CYS A 17 6.98 -0.87 -7.87
C CYS A 17 5.80 -1.16 -8.80
N ASP A 18 5.35 -0.14 -9.53
CA ASP A 18 4.25 -0.22 -10.49
C ASP A 18 4.74 -0.45 -11.94
N ARG A 19 6.07 -0.63 -12.11
CA ARG A 19 6.79 -0.78 -13.39
C ARG A 19 6.96 0.51 -14.18
N LYS A 20 6.76 1.66 -13.53
CA LYS A 20 6.98 2.99 -14.10
C LYS A 20 7.99 3.71 -13.23
N ILE A 21 8.96 4.34 -13.88
CA ILE A 21 9.93 5.17 -13.17
C ILE A 21 9.28 6.53 -12.88
N ASP A 22 8.86 6.72 -11.63
CA ASP A 22 8.29 7.95 -11.08
C ASP A 22 9.32 8.81 -10.34
N CYS A 23 10.34 8.21 -9.71
CA CYS A 23 11.49 8.96 -9.22
C CYS A 23 12.51 9.20 -10.35
N LEU A 24 13.15 10.38 -10.35
CA LEU A 24 14.24 10.72 -11.29
C LEU A 24 15.43 9.76 -11.24
N ASP A 25 15.67 9.14 -10.09
CA ASP A 25 16.71 8.14 -9.85
C ASP A 25 16.21 6.69 -9.99
N GLY A 26 14.91 6.49 -10.23
CA GLY A 26 14.26 5.18 -10.32
C GLY A 26 14.19 4.41 -9.00
N SER A 27 14.46 5.07 -7.86
CA SER A 27 14.44 4.45 -6.52
C SER A 27 13.12 3.79 -6.15
N ASP A 28 12.02 4.28 -6.71
CA ASP A 28 10.66 3.73 -6.60
C ASP A 28 10.50 2.34 -7.23
N GLU A 29 11.35 1.99 -8.19
CA GLU A 29 11.31 0.70 -8.91
C GLU A 29 12.47 -0.25 -8.48
N PHE A 30 13.26 0.14 -7.47
CA PHE A 30 14.35 -0.68 -6.95
C PHE A 30 13.93 -1.51 -5.73
N ASN A 31 14.47 -2.74 -5.64
CA ASN A 31 14.24 -3.66 -4.51
C ASN A 31 12.77 -3.92 -4.19
N CYS A 32 11.91 -3.96 -5.21
CA CYS A 32 10.48 -4.26 -5.05
C CYS A 32 10.19 -5.55 -4.29
N TRP A 33 11.04 -6.56 -4.45
CA TRP A 33 10.99 -7.81 -3.69
C TRP A 33 11.13 -7.63 -2.17
N GLN A 34 11.68 -6.51 -1.68
CA GLN A 34 11.72 -6.17 -0.25
C GLN A 34 10.43 -5.52 0.23
N LEU A 35 9.71 -4.82 -0.65
CA LEU A 35 8.38 -4.26 -0.38
C LEU A 35 7.29 -5.32 -0.49
N GLU A 36 7.48 -6.30 -1.37
CA GLU A 36 6.65 -7.52 -1.46
C GLU A 36 6.67 -8.34 -0.14
N ILE A 37 7.63 -8.10 0.77
CA ILE A 37 7.65 -8.75 2.09
C ILE A 37 6.57 -8.21 3.03
N ASN A 38 5.89 -7.11 2.70
CA ASN A 38 4.59 -6.76 3.30
C ASN A 38 3.44 -7.57 2.67
N GLU A 39 3.66 -8.87 2.45
CA GLU A 39 2.57 -9.80 2.27
C GLU A 39 1.80 -9.84 3.59
N CYS A 40 0.52 -9.47 3.54
CA CYS A 40 -0.38 -9.68 4.67
C CYS A 40 -0.44 -11.18 4.98
N ALA A 41 -0.65 -11.54 6.24
CA ALA A 41 -0.80 -12.94 6.61
C ALA A 41 -2.00 -13.58 5.87
N ASP A 42 -2.03 -14.91 5.74
CA ASP A 42 -3.11 -15.64 5.07
C ASP A 42 -4.53 -15.30 5.60
N ASN A 43 -4.62 -14.79 6.83
CA ASN A 43 -5.85 -14.38 7.51
C ASN A 43 -6.08 -12.86 7.52
N GLU A 44 -5.38 -12.11 6.68
CA GLU A 44 -5.45 -10.65 6.58
C GLU A 44 -5.83 -10.20 5.16
N TYR A 45 -6.63 -9.14 5.08
CA TYR A 45 -6.94 -8.41 3.87
C TYR A 45 -5.97 -7.24 3.70
N ARG A 46 -5.45 -7.07 2.49
CA ARG A 46 -4.64 -5.92 2.11
C ARG A 46 -5.54 -4.80 1.59
N CYS A 47 -5.70 -3.75 2.38
CA CYS A 47 -6.29 -2.48 1.96
C CYS A 47 -5.56 -1.94 0.73
N HIS A 48 -6.20 -1.08 -0.07
CA HIS A 48 -5.50 -0.46 -1.19
C HIS A 48 -4.24 0.23 -0.68
N ASN A 49 -4.30 1.11 0.32
CA ASN A 49 -3.15 1.81 0.90
C ASN A 49 -1.96 0.95 1.40
N GLY A 50 -2.06 -0.38 1.32
CA GLY A 50 -1.04 -1.34 1.72
C GLY A 50 -1.11 -1.73 3.19
N GLN A 51 -2.08 -1.22 3.94
CA GLN A 51 -2.37 -1.68 5.30
C GLN A 51 -2.93 -3.11 5.27
N CYS A 52 -2.48 -3.94 6.19
CA CYS A 52 -3.08 -5.24 6.45
C CYS A 52 -4.07 -5.11 7.62
N ILE A 53 -5.28 -5.60 7.42
CA ILE A 53 -6.29 -5.75 8.47
C ILE A 53 -6.71 -7.22 8.53
N PRO A 54 -7.14 -7.74 9.68
CA PRO A 54 -7.76 -9.07 9.74
C PRO A 54 -8.91 -9.22 8.73
N MET A 55 -9.01 -10.39 8.07
CA MET A 55 -10.07 -10.68 7.08
C MET A 55 -11.49 -10.53 7.63
N GLU A 56 -11.67 -10.62 8.96
CA GLU A 56 -12.95 -10.39 9.63
C GLU A 56 -13.44 -8.94 9.55
N PHE A 57 -12.53 -8.00 9.27
CA PHE A 57 -12.83 -6.58 9.08
C PHE A 57 -13.02 -6.20 7.62
N PHE A 58 -12.86 -7.13 6.67
CA PHE A 58 -13.14 -6.85 5.26
C PHE A 58 -14.64 -6.96 4.97
N HIS A 59 -15.25 -5.84 4.57
CA HIS A 59 -16.69 -5.65 4.40
C HIS A 59 -17.47 -6.15 5.62
N ASP A 60 -17.00 -5.75 6.79
CA ASP A 60 -17.67 -6.13 8.02
C ASP A 60 -19.00 -5.37 8.17
N SER A 61 -19.69 -5.58 9.29
CA SER A 61 -20.96 -4.89 9.58
C SER A 61 -20.78 -3.58 10.36
N SER A 62 -19.54 -3.23 10.68
CA SER A 62 -19.19 -1.98 11.35
C SER A 62 -19.39 -0.82 10.38
N LEU A 63 -19.58 0.39 10.93
CA LEU A 63 -19.55 1.62 10.15
C LEU A 63 -18.20 2.34 10.29
N ASN A 64 -17.27 1.74 11.03
CA ASN A 64 -15.95 2.28 11.27
C ASN A 64 -14.99 1.60 10.29
N PRO A 65 -14.37 2.36 9.37
CA PRO A 65 -13.39 1.78 8.46
C PRO A 65 -12.12 1.42 9.24
N ASP A 66 -11.69 0.18 9.07
CA ASP A 66 -10.44 -0.37 9.57
C ASP A 66 -9.28 -0.07 8.61
N CYS A 67 -9.54 0.04 7.30
CA CYS A 67 -8.57 0.62 6.38
C CYS A 67 -8.55 2.15 6.49
N LEU A 68 -7.35 2.76 6.52
CA LEU A 68 -7.21 4.23 6.47
C LEU A 68 -7.81 4.84 5.20
N ASP A 69 -7.85 4.09 4.10
CA ASP A 69 -8.46 4.50 2.84
C ASP A 69 -9.92 4.04 2.65
N ARG A 70 -10.48 3.36 3.66
CA ARG A 70 -11.86 2.85 3.69
C ARG A 70 -12.17 1.83 2.59
N THR A 71 -11.16 1.20 2.02
CA THR A 71 -11.35 0.19 0.95
C THR A 71 -11.78 -1.18 1.45
N ASP A 72 -11.89 -1.33 2.76
CA ASP A 72 -12.55 -2.43 3.46
C ASP A 72 -14.06 -2.30 3.51
N GLU A 73 -14.65 -1.12 3.30
CA GLU A 73 -16.09 -0.90 3.49
C GLU A 73 -16.88 -0.87 2.17
N PRO A 74 -18.07 -1.51 2.11
CA PRO A 74 -18.95 -1.35 0.97
C PRO A 74 -19.52 0.08 0.95
N ARG A 75 -19.44 0.71 -0.21
CA ARG A 75 -19.81 2.11 -0.44
C ARG A 75 -21.30 2.41 -0.23
#